data_AF-A0A0F3PAH0-F1
#
_entry.id   AF-A0A0F3PAH0-F1
#
_cell.length_a   1.000
_cell.length_b   1.000
_cell.length_c   1.000
_cell.angle_alpha   90.00
_cell.angle_beta   90.00
_cell.angle_gamma   90.00
#
_symmetry.space_group_name_H-M   'P 1'
#
loop_
_entity.id
_entity.type
_entity.pdbx_description
1 polymer ?
#
loop_
_entity_poly.entity_id
_entity_poly.type
_entity_poly.pdbx_seq_one_letter_code
_entity_poly.pdbx_strand_id
1 'polypeptide(L)' 'MRKYLLTVSIFDCNVNTAILHCWIEQDLIPKLPNNSVIVIDNASFYKSKHLKIMIKEDGYIFRVFTFLFF' A
#
# COMPACT_ATOMS: atom_id res chain seq x y z
N MET A 1 0.04 -21.07 -7.64
CA MET A 1 0.37 -19.66 -7.33
C MET A 1 1.76 -19.62 -6.71
N ARG A 2 2.75 -18.99 -7.36
CA ARG A 2 4.07 -18.76 -6.75
C ARG A 2 3.95 -17.59 -5.77
N LYS A 3 4.27 -17.84 -4.51
CA LYS A 3 4.39 -16.79 -3.49
C LYS A 3 5.82 -16.26 -3.55
N TYR A 4 5.97 -14.95 -3.60
CA TYR A 4 7.27 -14.30 -3.56
C TYR A 4 7.14 -12.96 -2.86
N LEU A 5 8.24 -12.50 -2.29
CA LEU A 5 8.33 -11.21 -1.62
C LEU A 5 8.75 -10.16 -2.67
N LEU A 6 7.87 -9.19 -2.95
CA LEU A 6 8.11 -8.20 -4.00
C LEU A 6 9.15 -7.16 -3.57
N THR A 7 9.01 -6.64 -2.36
CA THR A 7 9.92 -5.63 -1.81
C THR A 7 9.89 -5.63 -0.28
N VAL A 8 10.98 -5.14 0.32
CA VAL A 8 11.18 -4.93 1.76
C VAL A 8 11.94 -3.63 1.95
N SER A 9 11.55 -2.84 2.94
CA SER A 9 12.28 -1.64 3.34
C SER A 9 12.41 -1.58 4.86
N ILE A 10 13.56 -1.09 5.31
CA ILE A 10 13.88 -0.91 6.73
C ILE A 10 14.03 0.59 6.95
N PHE A 11 13.38 1.10 7.99
CA PHE A 11 13.43 2.50 8.39
C PHE A 11 14.06 2.58 9.78
N ASP A 12 14.96 3.55 9.99
CA ASP A 12 15.60 3.83 11.28
C ASP A 12 14.73 4.75 12.17
N CYS A 13 13.47 4.95 11.78
CA CYS A 13 12.53 5.84 12.43
C CYS A 13 11.13 5.24 12.50
N ASN A 14 10.25 5.86 13.29
CA ASN A 14 8.85 5.48 13.36
C ASN A 14 8.16 5.75 12.01
N VAL A 15 7.60 4.71 11.40
CA VAL A 15 6.85 4.83 10.14
C VAL A 15 5.55 5.58 10.40
N ASN A 16 5.48 6.82 9.90
CA ASN A 16 4.26 7.63 9.90
C ASN A 16 3.57 7.56 8.52
N THR A 17 2.42 8.23 8.38
CA THR A 17 1.64 8.22 7.13
C THR A 17 2.44 8.73 5.92
N ALA A 18 3.32 9.72 6.09
CA ALA A 18 4.10 10.29 5.00
C ALA A 18 5.19 9.33 4.51
N ILE A 19 5.89 8.66 5.43
CA ILE A 19 6.89 7.64 5.10
C ILE A 19 6.23 6.47 4.37
N LEU A 20 5.08 6.03 4.85
CA LEU A 20 4.31 4.96 4.22
C LEU A 20 3.83 5.34 2.81
N HIS A 21 3.36 6.57 2.62
CA HIS A 21 2.93 7.08 1.32
C HIS A 21 4.10 7.10 0.32
N CYS A 22 5.22 7.67 0.75
CA CYS A 22 6.45 7.74 -0.03
C CYS A 22 6.90 6.34 -0.46
N TRP A 23 6.86 5.36 0.46
CA TRP A 23 7.20 3.98 0.16
C TRP A 23 6.25 3.34 -0.87
N ILE A 24 4.94 3.60 -0.76
CA ILE A 24 3.96 3.09 -1.73
C ILE A 24 4.24 3.65 -3.13
N GLU A 25 4.40 4.97 -3.26
CA GLU A 25 4.61 5.63 -4.56
C GLU A 25 5.95 5.27 -5.19
N GLN A 26 7.02 5.29 -4.40
CA GLN A 26 8.38 5.23 -4.93
C GLN A 26 8.89 3.80 -5.05
N ASP A 27 8.38 2.87 -4.26
CA ASP A 27 8.93 1.52 -4.17
C ASP A 27 7.92 0.43 -4.54
N LEU A 28 6.70 0.48 -3.99
CA LEU A 28 5.70 -0.55 -4.25
C LEU A 28 5.10 -0.45 -5.66
N ILE A 29 4.50 0.69 -5.99
CA ILE A 29 3.76 0.90 -7.24
C ILE A 29 4.61 0.62 -8.50
N PRO A 30 5.86 1.09 -8.62
CA PRO A 30 6.67 0.86 -9.82
C PRO A 30 7.04 -0.61 -10.06
N LYS A 31 6.95 -1.46 -9.02
CA LYS A 31 7.27 -2.88 -9.10
C LYS A 31 6.03 -3.75 -9.30
N LEU A 32 4.83 -3.17 -9.22
CA LEU A 32 3.59 -3.92 -9.40
C LEU A 32 3.33 -4.19 -10.88
N PRO A 33 2.93 -5.43 -11.23
CA PRO A 33 2.38 -5.70 -12.56
C PRO A 33 1.12 -4.86 -12.82
N ASN A 34 0.89 -4.51 -14.09
CA ASN A 34 -0.33 -3.83 -14.50
C ASN A 34 -1.59 -4.59 -14.03
N ASN A 35 -2.62 -3.85 -13.62
CA ASN A 35 -3.90 -4.38 -13.13
C ASN A 35 -3.80 -5.22 -11.83
N SER A 36 -2.76 -5.02 -11.03
CA SER A 36 -2.64 -5.65 -9.71
C SER A 36 -3.69 -5.12 -8.72
N VAL A 37 -4.18 -6.00 -7.85
CA VAL A 37 -5.03 -5.64 -6.71
C VAL A 37 -4.16 -5.58 -5.46
N ILE A 38 -4.12 -4.41 -4.83
CA ILE A 38 -3.40 -4.19 -3.58
C ILE A 38 -4.38 -4.42 -2.43
N VAL A 39 -4.02 -5.35 -1.54
CA VAL A 39 -4.74 -5.64 -0.29
C VAL A 39 -3.79 -5.29 0.85
N ILE A 40 -4.19 -4.36 1.71
CA ILE A 40 -3.38 -3.94 2.85
C ILE A 40 -4.15 -4.16 4.15
N ASP A 41 -3.41 -4.50 5.21
CA ASP A 41 -3.93 -4.58 6.57
C ASP A 41 -4.44 -3.22 7.05
N ASN A 42 -5.44 -3.24 7.92
CA ASN A 42 -6.09 -2.04 8.43
C ASN A 42 -5.22 -1.35 9.49
N ALA A 43 -4.07 -0.82 9.08
CA ALA A 43 -3.33 0.14 9.88
C ALA A 43 -4.01 1.50 9.81
N SER A 44 -4.09 2.22 10.94
CA SER A 44 -4.77 3.53 11.06
C SER A 44 -4.30 4.58 10.03
N PHE A 45 -3.12 4.39 9.45
CA PHE A 45 -2.51 5.20 8.40
C PHE A 45 -3.34 5.28 7.10
N TYR A 46 -4.11 4.24 6.76
CA TYR A 46 -4.88 4.17 5.49
C TYR A 46 -6.24 4.90 5.54
N LYS A 47 -6.57 5.55 6.66
CA LYS A 47 -7.78 6.38 6.78
C LYS A 47 -7.61 7.75 6.10
N SER A 48 -6.41 8.12 5.66
CA SER A 48 -6.20 9.36 4.92
C SER A 48 -6.88 9.25 3.53
N LYS A 49 -7.74 10.23 3.21
CA LYS A 49 -8.42 10.29 1.90
C LYS A 49 -7.43 10.36 0.73
N HIS A 50 -6.23 10.88 0.98
CA HIS A 50 -5.20 11.13 -0.02
C HIS A 50 -4.67 9.84 -0.67
N LEU A 51 -4.40 8.81 0.15
CA LEU A 51 -3.83 7.55 -0.33
C LEU A 51 -4.82 6.75 -1.19
N LYS A 52 -6.12 6.90 -0.93
CA LYS A 52 -7.17 6.33 -1.81
C LYS A 52 -7.27 7.05 -3.16
N ILE A 53 -6.89 8.33 -3.21
CA ILE A 53 -6.98 9.15 -4.42
C ILE A 53 -5.80 8.80 -5.33
N MET A 54 -4.55 8.86 -4.87
CA MET A 54 -3.42 8.69 -5.80
C MET A 54 -3.28 7.26 -6.33
N ILE A 55 -3.65 6.23 -5.54
CA ILE A 55 -3.71 4.85 -6.07
C ILE A 55 -4.78 4.71 -7.17
N LYS A 56 -5.89 5.45 -7.10
CA LYS A 56 -6.94 5.44 -8.12
C LYS A 56 -6.53 6.22 -9.38
N GLU A 57 -5.78 7.31 -9.22
CA GLU A 57 -5.27 8.12 -10.34
C GLU A 57 -4.25 7.36 -11.19
N ASP A 58 -3.45 6.50 -10.57
CA ASP A 58 -2.51 5.61 -11.27
C ASP A 58 -3.17 4.35 -11.87
N GLY A 59 -4.50 4.24 -11.84
CA GLY A 59 -5.25 3.14 -12.46
C GLY A 59 -5.31 1.85 -11.64
N TYR A 60 -4.84 1.87 -10.39
CA TYR A 60 -4.88 0.72 -9.50
C TYR A 60 -6.17 0.71 -8.64
N ILE A 61 -6.71 -0.48 -8.39
CA ILE A 61 -7.87 -0.65 -7.51
C ILE A 61 -7.38 -0.85 -6.07
N PHE A 62 -7.46 0.20 -5.26
CA PHE A 62 -7.18 0.11 -3.83
C PHE A 62 -8.37 -0.48 -3.07
N ARG A 63 -8.19 -1.67 -2.49
CA ARG A 63 -9.18 -2.26 -1.57
C ARG A 63 -8.59 -2.35 -0.18
N VAL A 64 -9.03 -1.45 0.68
CA VAL A 64 -8.81 -1.58 2.14
C VAL A 64 -9.65 -2.77 2.60
N PHE A 65 -8.99 -3.85 3.04
CA PHE A 65 -9.66 -4.92 3.75
C PHE A 65 -9.63 -4.58 5.24
N THR A 66 -10.75 -4.11 5.76
CA THR A 66 -10.99 -4.13 7.21
C THR A 66 -11.21 -5.58 7.58
N PHE A 67 -10.18 -6.25 8.11
CA PHE A 67 -10.44 -7.45 8.90
C PHE A 67 -11.13 -7.01 10.21
N LEU A 68 -12.47 -7.03 10.20
CA LEU A 68 -13.17 -7.65 11.33
C LEU A 68 -12.99 -9.15 11.12
N PHE A 69 -12.07 -9.75 11.86
CA PHE A 69 -12.19 -11.17 12.22
C PHE A 69 -12.51 -11.21 13.71
N PHE A 70 -13.57 -11.96 13.97
CA PHE A 70 -14.11 -12.41 15.25
C PHE A 70 -13.03 -12.98 16.17
#